data_AF-A0A0D9QMX0-F1
#
_entry.id   AF-A0A0D9QMX0-F1
#
_cell.length_a   1.000
_cell.length_b   1.000
_cell.length_c   1.000
_cell.angle_alpha   90.00
_cell.angle_beta   90.00
_cell.angle_gamma   90.00
#
_symmetry.space_group_name_H-M   'P 1'
#
loop_
_entity.id
_entity.type
_entity.pdbx_description
1 polymer ?
#
loop_
_entity_poly.entity_id
_entity_poly.type
_entity_poly.pdbx_seq_one_letter_code
_entity_poly.pdbx_strand_id
1 'polypeptide(L)'
;MLTTFNIIWKKEESESVKNERGCKILSEASTGNPQSDIPSPTSEFDQLVHDVEDLLLEQQIKETEKLYKESKCPNEKFNKKNKLSITDLSAQLWCEQQLELVLTTGKKRETEAMRLGIERHEVLEKADHLIIDVEVDTKEESLGYRLLNTIILLEQLYEMKKAREVWVFGVIRGYVLRGIIDELRIEYDNVTRREYLIISDTKTRKEKREPSLAQKRTSAIQVQTYCLLLQHLRHGRADFKKMFEIYECDPKFEFTASDLVKYKNLENLAKVVNCLFLRLPKIKEEMEIVYEHEGVEFARNSIPYFYHSTLYTVNFLLDYWDGKRCSDVVDNSDKWKCKFCDFVKNCVRCPLDA
;
A
#
# COMPACT_ATOMS: atom_id res chain seq x y z
N MET A 1 -5.72 -25.94 14.81
CA MET A 1 -5.49 -24.50 14.55
C MET A 1 -4.00 -24.36 14.29
N LEU A 2 -3.61 -23.81 13.14
CA LEU A 2 -2.20 -23.67 12.76
C LEU A 2 -1.59 -22.48 13.48
N THR A 3 -0.30 -22.55 13.79
CA THR A 3 0.40 -21.50 14.54
C THR A 3 1.11 -20.56 13.56
N THR A 4 0.86 -19.26 13.68
CA THR A 4 1.61 -18.21 12.97
C THR A 4 2.32 -17.31 13.98
N PHE A 5 3.36 -16.63 13.53
CA PHE A 5 4.23 -15.85 14.41
C PHE A 5 4.07 -14.35 14.17
N ASN A 6 3.75 -13.60 15.22
CA ASN A 6 3.82 -12.15 15.22
C ASN A 6 5.22 -11.71 15.66
N ILE A 7 5.90 -10.91 14.83
CA ILE A 7 7.33 -10.64 14.99
C ILE A 7 7.52 -9.31 15.72
N ILE A 8 8.11 -9.37 16.91
CA ILE A 8 8.37 -8.23 17.77
C ILE A 8 9.87 -7.97 17.80
N TRP A 9 10.30 -6.76 17.45
CA TRP A 9 11.69 -6.37 17.61
C TRP A 9 11.99 -6.08 19.08
N LYS A 10 13.04 -6.72 19.63
CA LYS A 10 13.53 -6.37 20.97
C LYS A 10 13.91 -4.89 20.98
N LYS A 11 13.28 -4.11 21.86
CA LYS A 11 13.65 -2.71 22.06
C LYS A 11 14.97 -2.68 22.82
N GLU A 12 15.94 -1.92 22.31
CA GLU A 12 17.04 -1.45 23.15
C GLU A 12 16.43 -0.53 24.22
N GLU A 13 16.54 -0.90 25.50
CA GLU A 13 16.13 -0.06 26.61
C GLU A 13 17.02 1.19 26.63
N SER A 14 16.52 2.29 26.04
CA SER A 14 17.07 3.62 26.23
C SER A 14 16.02 4.52 26.88
N GLU A 15 16.24 4.77 28.17
CA GLU A 15 15.58 5.79 28.96
C GLU A 15 15.82 7.17 28.34
N SER A 16 14.76 7.94 28.06
CA SER A 16 14.57 9.29 28.62
C SER A 16 13.48 10.13 27.94
N VAL A 17 12.53 10.52 28.79
CA VAL A 17 12.05 11.89 29.01
C VAL A 17 11.35 12.63 27.85
N LYS A 18 10.03 12.63 27.97
CA LYS A 18 9.07 13.59 27.40
C LYS A 18 9.50 15.04 27.67
N ASN A 19 9.50 15.89 26.65
CA ASN A 19 9.42 17.33 26.82
C ASN A 19 8.33 17.89 25.90
N GLU A 20 7.15 18.08 26.47
CA GLU A 20 6.05 18.85 25.89
C GLU A 20 6.38 20.35 26.01
N ARG A 21 6.29 21.08 24.90
CA ARG A 21 6.13 22.55 24.93
C ARG A 21 4.94 22.93 24.08
N GLY A 22 3.84 23.25 24.76
CA GLY A 22 2.66 23.86 24.16
C GLY A 22 2.91 25.33 23.79
N CYS A 23 2.28 25.78 22.71
CA CYS A 23 2.18 27.19 22.38
C CYS A 23 0.70 27.56 22.22
N LYS A 24 0.26 28.53 23.04
CA LYS A 24 -1.10 29.03 23.14
C LYS A 24 -1.43 29.97 21.98
N ILE A 25 -2.66 29.85 21.51
CA ILE A 25 -3.36 30.74 20.58
C ILE A 25 -3.75 32.03 21.33
N LEU A 26 -3.59 33.19 20.68
CA LEU A 26 -4.32 34.41 21.01
C LEU A 26 -5.05 34.88 19.75
N SER A 27 -6.36 35.01 19.91
CA SER A 27 -7.35 35.57 18.99
C SER A 27 -7.59 37.05 19.31
N GLU A 28 -7.88 37.87 18.31
CA GLU A 28 -8.78 39.02 18.46
C GLU A 28 -9.38 39.42 17.11
N ALA A 29 -10.70 39.65 17.11
CA ALA A 29 -11.55 40.15 16.04
C ALA A 29 -11.64 41.69 16.14
N SER A 30 -12.03 42.52 15.15
CA SER A 30 -13.32 42.54 14.44
C SER A 30 -13.51 43.85 13.62
N THR A 31 -14.55 43.86 12.76
CA THR A 31 -15.30 44.99 12.12
C THR A 31 -14.63 45.73 10.95
N GLY A 32 -15.29 46.16 9.85
CA GLY A 32 -16.67 46.12 9.37
C GLY A 32 -16.79 46.87 8.01
N ASN A 33 -17.77 46.47 7.19
CA ASN A 33 -18.17 46.90 5.81
C ASN A 33 -18.39 48.42 5.57
N PRO A 34 -18.58 48.98 4.33
CA PRO A 34 -19.43 48.43 3.25
C PRO A 34 -19.05 48.69 1.76
N GLN A 35 -19.88 48.09 0.89
CA GLN A 35 -19.90 48.03 -0.58
C GLN A 35 -20.03 49.37 -1.33
N SER A 36 -19.56 49.39 -2.59
CA SER A 36 -20.18 50.18 -3.66
C SER A 36 -19.91 49.57 -5.04
N ASP A 37 -20.97 49.18 -5.74
CA ASP A 37 -21.02 48.72 -7.14
C ASP A 37 -20.98 49.89 -8.12
N ILE A 38 -20.14 49.83 -9.18
CA ILE A 38 -20.39 50.48 -10.49
C ILE A 38 -19.74 49.61 -11.61
N PRO A 39 -20.45 49.28 -12.71
CA PRO A 39 -19.94 48.42 -13.79
C PRO A 39 -19.43 49.18 -15.03
N SER A 40 -18.41 48.63 -15.73
CA SER A 40 -18.09 48.70 -17.19
C SER A 40 -16.56 48.67 -17.44
N PRO A 41 -16.04 48.40 -18.67
CA PRO A 41 -16.42 47.43 -19.69
C PRO A 41 -15.27 46.41 -19.95
N THR A 42 -15.51 45.12 -19.80
CA THR A 42 -14.52 44.06 -20.06
C THR A 42 -14.66 43.52 -21.49
N SER A 43 -13.60 43.63 -22.30
CA SER A 43 -13.50 42.88 -23.56
C SER A 43 -12.08 42.71 -24.13
N GLU A 44 -11.03 43.28 -23.54
CA GLU A 44 -9.65 43.10 -24.06
C GLU A 44 -8.62 42.86 -22.93
N PHE A 45 -8.87 43.41 -21.74
CA PHE A 45 -7.99 43.24 -20.58
C PHE A 45 -8.08 41.83 -19.96
N ASP A 46 -9.27 41.21 -19.93
CA ASP A 46 -9.47 39.86 -19.37
C ASP A 46 -8.76 38.76 -20.17
N GLN A 47 -8.61 38.93 -21.49
CA GLN A 47 -7.86 37.98 -22.34
C GLN A 47 -6.35 38.04 -22.06
N LEU A 48 -5.81 39.25 -21.84
CA LEU A 48 -4.41 39.44 -21.48
C LEU A 48 -4.08 39.02 -20.03
N VAL A 49 -5.04 39.13 -19.10
CA VAL A 49 -4.87 38.66 -17.73
C VAL A 49 -4.82 37.13 -17.67
N HIS A 50 -5.68 36.43 -18.41
CA HIS A 50 -5.62 34.97 -18.52
C HIS A 50 -4.31 34.48 -19.14
N ASP A 51 -3.79 35.15 -20.17
CA ASP A 51 -2.50 34.80 -20.79
C ASP A 51 -1.31 34.98 -19.81
N VAL A 52 -1.35 35.98 -18.92
CA VAL A 52 -0.30 36.20 -17.92
C VAL A 52 -0.41 35.22 -16.74
N GLU A 53 -1.62 34.92 -16.28
CA GLU A 53 -1.88 33.93 -15.23
C GLU A 53 -1.45 32.52 -15.65
N ASP A 54 -1.73 32.13 -16.90
CA ASP A 54 -1.30 30.85 -17.46
C ASP A 54 0.23 30.75 -17.58
N LEU A 55 0.90 31.83 -17.99
CA LEU A 55 2.37 31.88 -18.04
C LEU A 55 3.01 31.81 -16.64
N LEU A 56 2.39 32.42 -15.63
CA LEU A 56 2.84 32.35 -14.24
C LEU A 56 2.64 30.96 -13.64
N LEU A 57 1.51 30.31 -13.94
CA LEU A 57 1.24 28.92 -13.53
C LEU A 57 2.25 27.97 -14.20
N GLU A 58 2.50 28.13 -15.50
CA GLU A 58 3.54 27.37 -16.20
C GLU A 58 4.94 27.60 -15.61
N GLN A 59 5.29 28.83 -15.25
CA GLN A 59 6.57 29.13 -14.60
C GLN A 59 6.67 28.47 -13.23
N GLN A 60 5.62 28.54 -12.41
CA GLN A 60 5.57 27.86 -11.11
C GLN A 60 5.66 26.34 -11.23
N ILE A 61 5.01 25.74 -12.24
CA ILE A 61 5.13 24.32 -12.56
C ILE A 61 6.58 24.00 -12.94
N LYS A 62 7.19 24.78 -13.85
CA LYS A 62 8.59 24.59 -14.29
C LYS A 62 9.59 24.75 -13.14
N GLU A 63 9.40 25.73 -12.25
CA GLU A 63 10.23 25.92 -11.06
C GLU A 63 10.05 24.79 -10.04
N THR A 64 8.81 24.32 -9.83
CA THR A 64 8.53 23.17 -8.96
C THR A 64 9.17 21.90 -9.52
N GLU A 65 9.06 21.66 -10.82
CA GLU A 65 9.71 20.54 -11.51
C GLU A 65 11.24 20.63 -11.42
N LYS A 66 11.81 21.84 -11.51
CA LYS A 66 13.25 22.07 -11.35
C LYS A 66 13.70 21.75 -9.92
N LEU A 67 13.00 22.26 -8.91
CA LEU A 67 13.27 21.98 -7.49
C LEU A 67 13.10 20.48 -7.18
N TYR A 68 12.15 19.81 -7.83
CA TYR A 68 11.95 18.36 -7.67
C TYR A 68 13.08 17.56 -8.30
N LYS A 69 13.58 17.97 -9.48
CA LYS A 69 14.77 17.38 -10.12
C LYS A 69 16.05 17.55 -9.31
N GLU A 70 16.15 18.65 -8.56
CA GLU A 70 17.27 18.92 -7.64
C GLU A 70 17.10 18.21 -6.28
N SER A 71 15.88 17.79 -5.93
CA SER A 71 15.57 17.00 -4.74
C SER A 71 15.95 15.52 -4.92
N LYS A 72 16.28 14.86 -3.80
CA LYS A 72 16.38 13.39 -3.79
C LYS A 72 15.04 12.77 -4.19
N CYS A 73 15.10 11.64 -4.88
CA CYS A 73 13.90 10.89 -5.26
C CYS A 73 13.11 10.43 -4.00
N PRO A 74 11.78 10.24 -4.09
CA PRO A 74 10.96 9.85 -2.94
C PRO A 74 11.44 8.59 -2.21
N ASN A 75 11.98 7.60 -2.92
CA ASN A 75 12.54 6.41 -2.31
C ASN A 75 13.70 6.72 -1.33
N GLU A 76 14.62 7.61 -1.73
CA GLU A 76 15.72 8.07 -0.88
C GLU A 76 15.27 9.07 0.17
N LYS A 77 14.46 10.05 -0.24
CA LYS A 77 13.90 11.12 0.61
C LYS A 77 13.19 10.55 1.83
N PHE A 78 12.41 9.48 1.64
CA PHE A 78 11.63 8.84 2.70
C PHE A 78 12.25 7.54 3.23
N ASN A 79 13.54 7.29 2.94
CA ASN A 79 14.31 6.13 3.39
C ASN A 79 13.57 4.79 3.23
N LYS A 80 12.88 4.62 2.09
CA LYS A 80 12.16 3.38 1.78
C LYS A 80 13.12 2.23 1.47
N LYS A 81 14.39 2.54 1.13
CA LYS A 81 15.45 1.55 0.83
C LYS A 81 15.00 0.51 -0.20
N ASN A 82 14.31 0.93 -1.24
CA ASN A 82 13.73 0.06 -2.28
C ASN A 82 12.71 -0.98 -1.76
N LYS A 83 12.17 -0.80 -0.55
CA LYS A 83 11.16 -1.67 0.06
C LYS A 83 9.80 -0.97 0.05
N LEU A 84 8.99 -1.21 -0.97
CA LEU A 84 7.64 -0.65 -1.06
C LEU A 84 6.56 -1.67 -0.71
N SER A 85 5.56 -1.25 0.07
CA SER A 85 4.36 -2.06 0.26
C SER A 85 3.40 -1.84 -0.92
N ILE A 86 2.56 -2.82 -1.22
CA ILE A 86 1.51 -2.65 -2.23
C ILE A 86 0.52 -1.55 -1.80
N THR A 87 0.33 -1.33 -0.50
CA THR A 87 -0.43 -0.19 0.03
C THR A 87 0.25 1.16 -0.27
N ASP A 88 1.58 1.25 -0.21
CA ASP A 88 2.31 2.46 -0.63
C ASP A 88 2.05 2.76 -2.12
N LEU A 89 1.99 1.71 -2.95
CA LEU A 89 1.68 1.86 -4.38
C LEU A 89 0.23 2.28 -4.60
N SER A 90 -0.73 1.55 -4.03
CA SER A 90 -2.15 1.80 -4.28
C SER A 90 -2.62 3.14 -3.71
N ALA A 91 -2.02 3.63 -2.62
CA ALA A 91 -2.32 4.94 -2.05
C ALA A 91 -2.09 6.11 -3.02
N GLN A 92 -1.17 5.97 -3.99
CA GLN A 92 -0.95 6.98 -5.03
C GLN A 92 -2.21 7.20 -5.88
N LEU A 93 -3.00 6.16 -6.16
CA LEU A 93 -4.24 6.28 -6.94
C LEU A 93 -5.37 6.99 -6.19
N TRP A 94 -5.26 7.16 -4.88
CA TRP A 94 -6.19 7.97 -4.12
C TRP A 94 -5.87 9.46 -4.27
N CYS A 95 -4.64 9.86 -3.93
CA CYS A 95 -4.06 11.18 -4.15
C CYS A 95 -2.55 11.13 -3.85
N GLU A 96 -1.70 11.40 -4.83
CA GLU A 96 -0.24 11.33 -4.66
C GLU A 96 0.29 12.47 -3.80
N GLN A 97 -0.25 13.68 -3.98
CA GLN A 97 0.08 14.81 -3.12
C GLN A 97 -0.24 14.50 -1.65
N GLN A 98 -1.33 13.79 -1.37
CA GLN A 98 -1.64 13.34 -0.01
C GLN A 98 -0.61 12.31 0.48
N LEU A 99 -0.22 11.34 -0.35
CA LEU A 99 0.81 10.37 0.01
C LEU A 99 2.12 11.08 0.36
N GLU A 100 2.56 12.04 -0.45
CA GLU A 100 3.79 12.80 -0.19
C GLU A 100 3.71 13.58 1.13
N LEU A 101 2.56 14.19 1.43
CA LEU A 101 2.33 14.91 2.69
C LEU A 101 2.31 13.96 3.91
N VAL A 102 1.73 12.76 3.78
CA VAL A 102 1.78 11.72 4.83
C VAL A 102 3.23 11.29 5.07
N LEU A 103 4.00 11.04 4.01
CA LEU A 103 5.41 10.62 4.12
C LEU A 103 6.30 11.73 4.70
N THR A 104 6.03 12.99 4.36
CA THR A 104 6.81 14.14 4.83
C THR A 104 6.49 14.48 6.29
N THR A 105 5.22 14.44 6.69
CA THR A 105 4.79 14.86 8.03
C THR A 105 4.77 13.72 9.05
N GLY A 106 4.79 12.47 8.59
CA GLY A 106 4.54 11.29 9.41
C GLY A 106 3.09 11.19 9.93
N LYS A 107 2.21 12.14 9.58
CA LYS A 107 0.82 12.15 10.03
C LYS A 107 -0.01 11.24 9.13
N LYS A 108 -0.40 10.09 9.66
CA LYS A 108 -1.38 9.21 9.01
C LYS A 108 -2.73 9.41 9.69
N ARG A 109 -3.76 9.71 8.90
CA ARG A 109 -5.13 9.72 9.39
C ARG A 109 -5.55 8.30 9.73
N GLU A 110 -5.85 8.04 10.99
CA GLU A 110 -6.61 6.86 11.38
C GLU A 110 -8.09 7.24 11.39
N THR A 111 -8.87 6.61 10.51
CA THR A 111 -10.32 6.77 10.51
C THR A 111 -10.96 5.64 11.29
N GLU A 112 -12.13 5.89 11.85
CA GLU A 112 -12.91 4.83 12.52
C GLU A 112 -13.16 3.63 11.60
N ALA A 113 -13.39 3.86 10.31
CA ALA A 113 -13.55 2.79 9.33
C ALA A 113 -12.27 1.95 9.14
N MET A 114 -11.08 2.57 9.25
CA MET A 114 -9.81 1.85 9.19
C MET A 114 -9.60 1.02 10.47
N ARG A 115 -9.88 1.59 11.65
CA ARG A 115 -9.79 0.88 12.93
C ARG A 115 -10.68 -0.36 12.96
N LEU A 116 -11.96 -0.20 12.59
CA LEU A 116 -12.92 -1.31 12.46
C LEU A 116 -12.47 -2.33 11.40
N GLY A 117 -11.82 -1.88 10.33
CA GLY A 117 -11.22 -2.75 9.31
C GLY A 117 -10.11 -3.63 9.87
N ILE A 118 -9.18 -3.03 10.62
CA ILE A 118 -8.06 -3.73 11.27
C ILE A 118 -8.58 -4.73 12.30
N GLU A 119 -9.47 -4.29 13.20
CA GLU A 119 -10.09 -5.17 14.20
C GLU A 119 -10.80 -6.36 13.54
N ARG A 120 -11.47 -6.13 12.40
CA ARG A 120 -12.14 -7.19 11.66
C ARG A 120 -11.16 -8.20 11.06
N HIS A 121 -10.06 -7.72 10.46
CA HIS A 121 -9.00 -8.59 9.91
C HIS A 121 -8.36 -9.42 11.01
N GLU A 122 -8.07 -8.84 12.17
CA GLU A 122 -7.55 -9.60 13.33
C GLU A 122 -8.50 -10.70 13.79
N VAL A 123 -9.82 -10.42 13.85
CA VAL A 123 -10.82 -11.43 14.21
C VAL A 123 -10.85 -12.58 13.18
N LEU A 124 -10.76 -12.24 11.89
CA LEU A 124 -10.72 -13.23 10.81
C LEU A 124 -9.44 -14.08 10.85
N GLU A 125 -8.29 -13.46 11.13
CA GLU A 125 -7.02 -14.16 11.27
C GLU A 125 -7.03 -15.11 12.47
N LYS A 126 -7.43 -14.62 13.66
CA LYS A 126 -7.50 -15.43 14.90
C LYS A 126 -8.51 -16.58 14.84
N ALA A 127 -9.47 -16.51 13.92
CA ALA A 127 -10.40 -17.62 13.67
C ALA A 127 -9.70 -18.80 12.97
N ASP A 128 -8.72 -18.52 12.10
CA ASP A 128 -8.02 -19.53 11.32
C ASP A 128 -6.66 -19.91 11.99
N HIS A 129 -6.01 -18.99 12.71
CA HIS A 129 -4.64 -19.14 13.23
C HIS A 129 -4.54 -18.90 14.76
N LEU A 130 -3.62 -19.63 15.39
CA LEU A 130 -3.08 -19.30 16.71
C LEU A 130 -1.85 -18.41 16.50
N ILE A 131 -1.95 -17.13 16.87
CA ILE A 131 -0.85 -16.18 16.72
C ILE A 131 0.01 -16.19 17.99
N ILE A 132 1.31 -16.45 17.83
CA ILE A 132 2.30 -16.43 18.92
C ILE A 132 3.28 -15.29 18.69
N ASP A 133 3.52 -14.48 19.71
CA ASP A 133 4.53 -13.44 19.67
C ASP A 133 5.93 -14.03 19.78
N VAL A 134 6.82 -13.63 18.87
CA VAL A 134 8.24 -13.99 18.88
C VAL A 134 9.09 -12.74 18.87
N GLU A 135 10.05 -12.70 19.80
CA GLU A 135 11.02 -11.62 19.86
C GLU A 135 12.22 -11.91 18.96
N VAL A 136 12.60 -10.93 18.13
CA VAL A 136 13.76 -11.01 17.24
C VAL A 136 14.70 -9.83 17.48
N ASP A 137 15.99 -10.13 17.33
CA ASP A 137 17.13 -9.24 17.50
C ASP A 137 17.92 -9.09 16.18
N THR A 138 17.68 -9.96 15.20
CA THR A 138 18.37 -9.94 13.90
C THR A 138 17.40 -9.72 12.73
N LYS A 139 17.88 -9.09 11.65
CA LYS A 139 17.09 -8.91 10.42
C LYS A 139 16.82 -10.24 9.74
N GLU A 140 17.76 -11.17 9.88
CA GLU A 140 17.74 -12.50 9.34
C GLU A 140 16.63 -13.34 9.95
N GLU A 141 16.50 -13.36 11.28
CA GLU A 141 15.41 -14.06 11.95
C GLU A 141 14.08 -13.36 11.75
N SER A 142 14.05 -12.01 11.72
CA SER A 142 12.83 -11.27 11.36
C SER A 142 12.31 -11.66 9.97
N LEU A 143 13.19 -11.72 8.97
CA LEU A 143 12.82 -12.18 7.63
C LEU A 143 12.54 -13.69 7.60
N GLY A 144 13.26 -14.47 8.40
CA GLY A 144 13.08 -15.90 8.58
C GLY A 144 11.68 -16.24 9.06
N TYR A 145 11.19 -15.59 10.12
CA TYR A 145 9.83 -15.78 10.62
C TYR A 145 8.76 -15.36 9.60
N ARG A 146 8.98 -14.32 8.79
CA ARG A 146 8.05 -13.97 7.69
C ARG A 146 7.95 -15.09 6.66
N LEU A 147 9.10 -15.63 6.24
CA LEU A 147 9.16 -16.74 5.30
C LEU A 147 8.58 -18.03 5.91
N LEU A 148 8.77 -18.26 7.21
CA LEU A 148 8.17 -19.37 7.93
C LEU A 148 6.64 -19.27 7.98
N ASN A 149 6.09 -18.08 8.29
CA ASN A 149 4.65 -17.85 8.19
C ASN A 149 4.14 -18.16 6.78
N THR A 150 4.86 -17.73 5.73
CA THR A 150 4.49 -18.07 4.35
C THR A 150 4.49 -19.58 4.11
N ILE A 151 5.45 -20.35 4.63
CA ILE A 151 5.45 -21.83 4.53
C ILE A 151 4.18 -22.39 5.16
N ILE A 152 3.91 -22.04 6.41
CA ILE A 152 2.78 -22.56 7.19
C ILE A 152 1.45 -22.26 6.49
N LEU A 153 1.28 -21.03 6.00
CA LEU A 153 0.06 -20.60 5.33
C LEU A 153 -0.10 -21.24 3.94
N LEU A 154 0.98 -21.49 3.20
CA LEU A 154 0.89 -22.21 1.94
C LEU A 154 0.58 -23.70 2.16
N GLU A 155 1.14 -24.33 3.18
CA GLU A 155 0.78 -25.69 3.58
C GLU A 155 -0.70 -25.78 3.96
N GLN A 156 -1.19 -24.84 4.77
CA GLN A 156 -2.61 -24.69 5.08
C GLN A 156 -3.47 -24.57 3.82
N LEU A 157 -3.06 -23.73 2.87
CA LEU A 157 -3.77 -23.54 1.62
C LEU A 157 -3.89 -24.84 0.83
N TYR A 158 -2.86 -25.69 0.82
CA TYR A 158 -2.93 -26.99 0.12
C TYR A 158 -3.85 -27.98 0.81
N GLU A 159 -3.80 -28.04 2.14
CA GLU A 159 -4.56 -29.01 2.95
C GLU A 159 -6.03 -28.61 3.09
N MET A 160 -6.27 -27.36 3.48
CA MET A 160 -7.59 -26.82 3.83
C MET A 160 -8.24 -26.04 2.68
N LYS A 161 -7.53 -25.87 1.55
CA LYS A 161 -8.01 -25.12 0.37
C LYS A 161 -8.30 -23.64 0.64
N LYS A 162 -7.86 -23.12 1.78
CA LYS A 162 -7.99 -21.71 2.19
C LYS A 162 -6.86 -21.33 3.13
N ALA A 163 -6.28 -20.14 2.94
CA ALA A 163 -5.36 -19.52 3.88
C ALA A 163 -5.57 -18.00 3.91
N ARG A 164 -5.33 -17.38 5.06
CA ARG A 164 -5.40 -15.92 5.25
C ARG A 164 -4.04 -15.32 5.51
N GLU A 165 -3.91 -14.02 5.31
CA GLU A 165 -2.70 -13.25 5.63
C GLU A 165 -1.42 -13.76 4.95
N VAL A 166 -1.52 -14.22 3.70
CA VAL A 166 -0.37 -14.78 2.98
C VAL A 166 0.56 -13.66 2.52
N TRP A 167 1.74 -13.59 3.11
CA TRP A 167 2.78 -12.64 2.70
C TRP A 167 3.36 -13.02 1.34
N VAL A 168 3.36 -12.06 0.41
CA VAL A 168 3.90 -12.18 -0.94
C VAL A 168 4.87 -11.04 -1.26
N PHE A 169 5.80 -11.31 -2.15
CA PHE A 169 6.77 -10.33 -2.62
C PHE A 169 7.15 -10.55 -4.08
N GLY A 170 7.78 -9.55 -4.69
CA GLY A 170 8.48 -9.70 -5.94
C GLY A 170 9.35 -8.49 -6.26
N VAL A 171 10.33 -8.70 -7.13
CA VAL A 171 11.30 -7.67 -7.51
C VAL A 171 10.89 -7.06 -8.85
N ILE A 172 10.65 -5.75 -8.86
CA ILE A 172 10.29 -4.99 -10.06
C ILE A 172 11.13 -3.71 -10.07
N ARG A 173 11.88 -3.47 -11.15
CA ARG A 173 12.77 -2.30 -11.32
C ARG A 173 13.70 -2.04 -10.12
N GLY A 174 14.20 -3.12 -9.49
CA GLY A 174 15.09 -3.02 -8.32
C GLY A 174 14.38 -2.75 -6.98
N TYR A 175 13.05 -2.63 -6.97
CA TYR A 175 12.25 -2.57 -5.74
C TYR A 175 11.79 -3.96 -5.33
N VAL A 176 11.84 -4.25 -4.02
CA VAL A 176 11.03 -5.33 -3.43
C VAL A 176 9.65 -4.76 -3.15
N LEU A 177 8.69 -5.13 -3.99
CA LEU A 177 7.28 -4.95 -3.71
C LEU A 177 6.81 -6.07 -2.81
N ARG A 178 6.07 -5.74 -1.75
CA ARG A 178 5.55 -6.73 -0.80
C ARG A 178 4.15 -6.38 -0.34
N GLY A 179 3.41 -7.38 0.09
CA GLY A 179 2.17 -7.17 0.80
C GLY A 179 1.60 -8.46 1.33
N ILE A 180 0.45 -8.35 1.96
CA ILE A 180 -0.24 -9.46 2.61
C ILE A 180 -1.58 -9.61 1.91
N ILE A 181 -1.85 -10.82 1.43
CA ILE A 181 -3.12 -11.16 0.79
C ILE A 181 -4.08 -11.63 1.88
N ASP A 182 -5.20 -10.93 2.04
CA ASP A 182 -6.21 -11.23 3.06
C ASP A 182 -6.69 -12.68 2.99
N GLU A 183 -6.99 -13.19 1.79
CA GLU A 183 -7.41 -14.58 1.60
C GLU A 183 -6.99 -15.16 0.25
N LEU A 184 -6.46 -16.39 0.29
CA LEU A 184 -6.28 -17.27 -0.85
C LEU A 184 -7.19 -18.49 -0.71
N ARG A 185 -7.83 -18.91 -1.81
CA ARG A 185 -8.62 -20.14 -1.87
C ARG A 185 -8.25 -20.99 -3.08
N ILE A 186 -8.27 -22.30 -2.92
CA ILE A 186 -8.14 -23.25 -4.03
C ILE A 186 -9.53 -23.85 -4.29
N GLU A 187 -10.09 -23.57 -5.46
CA GLU A 187 -11.40 -24.07 -5.86
C GLU A 187 -11.28 -24.98 -7.09
N TYR A 188 -12.00 -26.10 -7.08
CA TYR A 188 -12.04 -27.02 -8.21
C TYR A 188 -13.16 -26.63 -9.18
N ASP A 189 -12.78 -26.34 -10.43
CA ASP A 189 -13.73 -26.07 -11.49
C ASP A 189 -14.16 -27.38 -12.16
N ASN A 190 -15.44 -27.71 -12.01
CA ASN A 190 -16.04 -28.93 -12.57
C ASN A 190 -16.06 -28.93 -14.11
N VAL A 191 -16.10 -27.76 -14.75
CA VAL A 191 -16.15 -27.63 -16.22
C VAL A 191 -14.76 -27.88 -16.81
N THR A 192 -13.74 -27.17 -16.32
CA THR A 192 -12.38 -27.34 -16.83
C THR A 192 -11.61 -28.50 -16.19
N ARG A 193 -12.17 -29.13 -15.15
CA ARG A 193 -11.59 -30.22 -14.35
C ARG A 193 -10.21 -29.89 -13.79
N ARG A 194 -10.05 -28.65 -13.31
CA ARG A 194 -8.78 -28.12 -12.79
C ARG A 194 -9.04 -27.31 -11.53
N GLU A 195 -8.04 -27.32 -10.64
CA GLU A 195 -8.00 -26.41 -9.51
C GLU A 195 -7.51 -25.02 -9.94
N TYR A 196 -8.12 -23.99 -9.39
CA TYR A 196 -7.70 -22.60 -9.55
C TYR A 196 -7.45 -21.96 -8.20
N LEU A 197 -6.42 -21.11 -8.17
CA LEU A 197 -6.16 -20.22 -7.05
C LEU A 197 -6.96 -18.93 -7.22
N ILE A 198 -7.75 -18.57 -6.20
CA ILE A 198 -8.53 -17.34 -6.13
C ILE A 198 -7.90 -16.43 -5.08
N ILE A 199 -7.79 -15.15 -5.42
CA ILE A 199 -7.30 -14.09 -4.54
C ILE A 199 -8.52 -13.26 -4.14
N SER A 200 -8.72 -13.07 -2.84
CA SER A 200 -9.80 -12.26 -2.30
C SER A 200 -9.26 -11.24 -1.29
N ASP A 201 -9.81 -10.03 -1.35
CA ASP A 201 -9.53 -8.94 -0.41
C ASP A 201 -10.86 -8.50 0.23
N THR A 202 -10.88 -8.37 1.57
CA THR A 202 -12.09 -8.05 2.32
C THR A 202 -12.05 -6.62 2.81
N LYS A 203 -12.99 -5.78 2.35
CA LYS A 203 -13.14 -4.39 2.76
C LYS A 203 -14.34 -4.19 3.69
N THR A 204 -14.05 -3.85 4.94
CA THR A 204 -15.06 -3.47 5.94
C THR A 204 -15.63 -2.08 5.66
N ARG A 205 -16.95 -1.93 5.74
CA ARG A 205 -17.68 -0.67 5.49
C ARG A 205 -18.51 -0.25 6.69
N LYS A 206 -18.61 1.06 6.89
CA LYS A 206 -19.45 1.68 7.92
C LYS A 206 -20.96 1.51 7.66
N GLU A 207 -21.34 1.29 6.41
CA GLU A 207 -22.73 1.11 5.97
C GLU A 207 -22.78 0.10 4.82
N LYS A 208 -23.92 -0.56 4.61
CA LYS A 208 -24.18 -1.49 3.49
C LYS A 208 -24.31 -0.75 2.15
N ARG A 209 -23.24 -0.07 1.75
CA ARG A 209 -23.16 0.71 0.52
C ARG A 209 -21.85 0.43 -0.18
N GLU A 210 -21.90 0.09 -1.45
CA GLU A 210 -20.68 -0.08 -2.25
C GLU A 210 -19.85 1.22 -2.35
N PRO A 211 -18.53 1.10 -2.50
CA PRO A 211 -17.67 2.28 -2.54
C PRO A 211 -17.75 2.98 -3.90
N SER A 212 -17.28 4.24 -3.93
CA SER A 212 -17.13 4.99 -5.18
C SER A 212 -16.14 4.31 -6.14
N LEU A 213 -16.21 4.63 -7.43
CA LEU A 213 -15.27 4.11 -8.42
C LEU A 213 -13.82 4.45 -8.07
N ALA A 214 -13.57 5.66 -7.56
CA ALA A 214 -12.24 6.08 -7.13
C ALA A 214 -11.65 5.20 -6.01
N GLN A 215 -12.47 4.81 -5.03
CA GLN A 215 -12.05 3.87 -3.99
C GLN A 215 -11.83 2.46 -4.57
N LYS A 216 -12.72 2.01 -5.47
CA LYS A 216 -12.58 0.71 -6.15
C LYS A 216 -11.27 0.60 -6.94
N ARG A 217 -10.79 1.69 -7.56
CA ARG A 217 -9.50 1.71 -8.29
C ARG A 217 -8.31 1.35 -7.39
N THR A 218 -8.28 1.86 -6.16
CA THR A 218 -7.21 1.58 -5.18
C THR A 218 -7.19 0.09 -4.80
N SER A 219 -8.37 -0.48 -4.49
CA SER A 219 -8.49 -1.91 -4.18
C SER A 219 -8.21 -2.78 -5.40
N ALA A 220 -8.63 -2.36 -6.60
CA ALA A 220 -8.39 -3.10 -7.84
C ALA A 220 -6.90 -3.24 -8.15
N ILE A 221 -6.13 -2.14 -8.12
CA ILE A 221 -4.68 -2.22 -8.37
C ILE A 221 -3.96 -3.04 -7.30
N GLN A 222 -4.45 -3.02 -6.04
CA GLN A 222 -3.90 -3.82 -4.95
C GLN A 222 -4.00 -5.33 -5.28
N VAL A 223 -5.20 -5.83 -5.58
CA VAL A 223 -5.39 -7.26 -5.89
C VAL A 223 -4.76 -7.66 -7.23
N GLN A 224 -4.74 -6.76 -8.22
CA GLN A 224 -4.03 -6.99 -9.48
C GLN A 224 -2.52 -7.11 -9.28
N THR A 225 -1.94 -6.28 -8.40
CA THR A 225 -0.52 -6.36 -8.06
C THR A 225 -0.22 -7.65 -7.29
N TYR A 226 -1.08 -8.07 -6.37
CA TYR A 226 -0.95 -9.39 -5.72
C TYR A 226 -0.95 -10.53 -6.75
N CYS A 227 -1.86 -10.49 -7.72
CA CYS A 227 -1.89 -11.47 -8.81
C CYS A 227 -0.59 -11.46 -9.63
N LEU A 228 -0.07 -10.28 -9.99
CA LEU A 228 1.21 -10.14 -10.68
C LEU A 228 2.37 -10.79 -9.90
N LEU A 229 2.48 -10.50 -8.60
CA LEU A 229 3.53 -11.07 -7.75
C LEU A 229 3.39 -12.59 -7.63
N LEU A 230 2.20 -13.10 -7.34
CA LEU A 230 1.95 -14.54 -7.25
C LEU A 230 2.22 -15.26 -8.57
N GLN A 231 1.91 -14.66 -9.72
CA GLN A 231 2.30 -15.23 -11.00
C GLN A 231 3.81 -15.30 -11.14
N HIS A 232 4.56 -14.26 -10.76
CA HIS A 232 6.03 -14.32 -10.80
C HIS A 232 6.59 -15.43 -9.91
N LEU A 233 6.10 -15.52 -8.66
CA LEU A 233 6.50 -16.56 -7.71
C LEU A 233 6.19 -17.97 -8.24
N ARG A 234 4.96 -18.20 -8.73
CA ARG A 234 4.51 -19.48 -9.28
C ARG A 234 5.31 -19.92 -10.52
N HIS A 235 5.75 -18.98 -11.36
CA HIS A 235 6.55 -19.28 -12.55
C HIS A 235 8.06 -19.33 -12.27
N GLY A 236 8.47 -19.37 -11.00
CA GLY A 236 9.89 -19.49 -10.64
C GLY A 236 10.72 -18.23 -10.89
N ARG A 237 10.07 -17.07 -10.98
CA ARG A 237 10.73 -15.76 -11.16
C ARG A 237 10.94 -15.02 -9.84
N ALA A 238 10.95 -15.75 -8.72
CA ALA A 238 11.23 -15.20 -7.41
C ALA A 238 12.72 -14.84 -7.30
N ASP A 239 13.04 -13.58 -7.02
CA ASP A 239 14.42 -13.11 -6.82
C ASP A 239 14.73 -12.94 -5.33
N PHE A 240 14.94 -14.07 -4.65
CA PHE A 240 15.30 -14.10 -3.24
C PHE A 240 16.66 -13.44 -2.97
N LYS A 241 17.61 -13.55 -3.91
CA LYS A 241 18.94 -12.94 -3.78
C LYS A 241 18.81 -11.42 -3.65
N LYS A 242 18.08 -10.79 -4.57
CA LYS A 242 17.85 -9.34 -4.54
C LYS A 242 17.00 -8.93 -3.34
N MET A 243 16.06 -9.78 -2.91
CA MET A 243 15.31 -9.56 -1.67
C MET A 243 16.24 -9.51 -0.46
N PHE A 244 17.14 -10.48 -0.28
CA PHE A 244 18.08 -10.50 0.85
C PHE A 244 19.02 -9.30 0.84
N GLU A 245 19.53 -8.91 -0.34
CA GLU A 245 20.34 -7.70 -0.52
C GLU A 245 19.59 -6.44 -0.04
N ILE A 246 18.34 -6.25 -0.47
CA ILE A 246 17.52 -5.08 -0.11
C ILE A 246 17.09 -5.08 1.36
N TYR A 247 16.91 -6.26 1.94
CA TYR A 247 16.66 -6.41 3.38
C TYR A 247 17.93 -6.30 4.21
N GLU A 248 19.11 -6.17 3.58
CA GLU A 248 20.42 -6.11 4.24
C GLU A 248 20.63 -7.34 5.15
N CYS A 249 20.24 -8.53 4.69
CA CYS A 249 20.37 -9.80 5.41
C CYS A 249 21.51 -10.64 4.84
N ASP A 250 22.26 -11.33 5.69
CA ASP A 250 23.16 -12.41 5.27
C ASP A 250 22.36 -13.70 5.02
N PRO A 251 22.27 -14.22 3.78
CA PRO A 251 21.51 -15.43 3.48
C PRO A 251 22.04 -16.68 4.19
N LYS A 252 23.30 -16.67 4.64
CA LYS A 252 23.99 -17.80 5.27
C LYS A 252 24.07 -17.71 6.79
N PHE A 253 23.58 -16.61 7.38
CA PHE A 253 23.46 -16.47 8.81
C PHE A 253 22.76 -17.70 9.42
N GLU A 254 23.41 -18.32 10.41
CA GLU A 254 22.86 -19.47 11.10
C GLU A 254 21.77 -19.01 12.08
N PHE A 255 20.54 -19.46 11.84
CA PHE A 255 19.42 -19.17 12.73
C PHE A 255 19.65 -19.76 14.12
N THR A 256 19.25 -19.00 15.13
CA THR A 256 19.35 -19.40 16.54
C THR A 256 17.97 -19.68 17.14
N ALA A 257 16.93 -19.04 16.60
CA ALA A 257 15.55 -19.24 17.02
C ALA A 257 15.06 -20.68 16.77
N SER A 258 14.42 -21.28 17.77
CA SER A 258 14.03 -22.70 17.78
C SER A 258 13.20 -23.14 16.57
N ASP A 259 12.29 -22.29 16.10
CA ASP A 259 11.40 -22.59 14.98
C ASP A 259 12.12 -22.55 13.62
N LEU A 260 13.26 -21.85 13.56
CA LEU A 260 14.03 -21.58 12.36
C LEU A 260 15.28 -22.48 12.23
N VAL A 261 15.86 -22.95 13.35
CA VAL A 261 17.08 -23.78 13.37
C VAL A 261 17.01 -24.98 12.42
N LYS A 262 15.83 -25.59 12.26
CA LYS A 262 15.62 -26.73 11.33
C LYS A 262 15.93 -26.40 9.87
N TYR A 263 15.80 -25.13 9.48
CA TYR A 263 16.13 -24.65 8.13
C TYR A 263 17.58 -24.18 8.01
N LYS A 264 18.30 -24.02 9.13
CA LYS A 264 19.67 -23.51 9.25
C LYS A 264 19.83 -22.03 8.90
N ASN A 265 19.36 -21.57 7.74
CA ASN A 265 19.53 -20.19 7.28
C ASN A 265 18.48 -19.77 6.25
N LEU A 266 18.50 -18.47 5.86
CA LEU A 266 17.56 -17.89 4.90
C LEU A 266 17.63 -18.55 3.52
N GLU A 267 18.82 -18.95 3.05
CA GLU A 267 18.99 -19.58 1.74
C GLU A 267 18.21 -20.90 1.64
N ASN A 268 18.30 -21.75 2.66
CA ASN A 268 17.59 -23.01 2.73
C ASN A 268 16.07 -22.80 2.92
N LEU A 269 15.69 -21.86 3.79
CA LEU A 269 14.29 -21.52 4.03
C LEU A 269 13.61 -21.02 2.75
N ALA A 270 14.28 -20.15 1.98
CA ALA A 270 13.79 -19.65 0.71
C ALA A 270 13.59 -20.75 -0.35
N LYS A 271 14.43 -21.80 -0.37
CA LYS A 271 14.23 -22.95 -1.26
C LYS A 271 12.90 -23.65 -0.95
N VAL A 272 12.57 -23.84 0.33
CA VAL A 272 11.30 -24.44 0.75
C VAL A 272 10.12 -23.57 0.33
N VAL A 273 10.17 -22.27 0.64
CA VAL A 273 9.14 -21.29 0.24
C VAL A 273 8.93 -21.29 -1.27
N ASN A 274 10.02 -21.25 -2.05
CA ASN A 274 9.95 -21.25 -3.51
C ASN A 274 9.30 -22.53 -4.05
N CYS A 275 9.66 -23.69 -3.50
CA CYS A 275 9.04 -24.98 -3.87
C CYS A 275 7.52 -24.97 -3.63
N LEU A 276 7.04 -24.34 -2.56
CA LEU A 276 5.61 -24.20 -2.30
C LEU A 276 4.97 -23.26 -3.33
N PHE A 277 5.52 -22.07 -3.58
CA PHE A 277 4.95 -21.17 -4.59
C PHE A 277 4.87 -21.78 -6.00
N LEU A 278 5.89 -22.54 -6.41
CA LEU A 278 5.93 -23.24 -7.71
C LEU A 278 4.80 -24.26 -7.87
N ARG A 279 4.29 -24.82 -6.77
CA ARG A 279 3.23 -25.83 -6.75
C ARG A 279 1.82 -25.22 -6.79
N LEU A 280 1.69 -23.89 -6.74
CA LEU A 280 0.36 -23.26 -6.75
C LEU A 280 -0.41 -23.61 -8.05
N PRO A 281 -1.73 -23.87 -7.95
CA PRO A 281 -2.58 -24.05 -9.14
C PRO A 281 -2.58 -22.82 -10.06
N LYS A 282 -3.20 -22.94 -11.24
CA LYS A 282 -3.37 -21.76 -12.12
C LYS A 282 -4.18 -20.71 -11.37
N ILE A 283 -3.71 -19.47 -11.36
CA ILE A 283 -4.44 -18.36 -10.75
C ILE A 283 -5.63 -18.01 -11.67
N LYS A 284 -6.81 -17.81 -11.08
CA LYS A 284 -8.01 -17.37 -11.80
C LYS A 284 -7.76 -16.00 -12.43
N GLU A 285 -8.37 -15.76 -13.59
CA GLU A 285 -8.18 -14.52 -14.37
C GLU A 285 -8.92 -13.31 -13.75
N GLU A 286 -9.67 -13.55 -12.68
CA GLU A 286 -10.40 -12.56 -11.92
C GLU A 286 -10.13 -12.73 -10.42
N MET A 287 -9.89 -11.62 -9.74
CA MET A 287 -9.78 -11.54 -8.27
C MET A 287 -11.08 -11.01 -7.66
N GLU A 288 -11.25 -11.21 -6.37
CA GLU A 288 -12.46 -10.81 -5.66
C GLU A 288 -12.18 -9.67 -4.69
N ILE A 289 -13.09 -8.70 -4.64
CA ILE A 289 -13.19 -7.76 -3.52
C ILE A 289 -14.52 -8.02 -2.84
N VAL A 290 -14.45 -8.44 -1.58
CA VAL A 290 -15.61 -8.73 -0.73
C VAL A 290 -15.89 -7.51 0.15
N TYR A 291 -17.11 -6.99 0.09
CA TYR A 291 -17.54 -5.90 0.96
C TYR A 291 -18.40 -6.43 2.09
N GLU A 292 -17.99 -6.07 3.30
CA GLU A 292 -18.62 -6.52 4.53
C GLU A 292 -19.11 -5.32 5.35
N HIS A 293 -20.23 -5.51 6.05
CA HIS A 293 -20.69 -4.60 7.09
C HIS A 293 -21.16 -5.43 8.29
N GLU A 294 -20.58 -5.16 9.46
CA GLU A 294 -20.89 -5.86 10.73
C GLU A 294 -20.78 -7.40 10.63
N GLY A 295 -19.72 -7.93 10.02
CA GLY A 295 -19.52 -9.38 9.90
C GLY A 295 -20.20 -10.02 8.69
N VAL A 296 -21.05 -9.29 7.97
CA VAL A 296 -21.89 -9.85 6.89
C VAL A 296 -21.48 -9.31 5.52
N GLU A 297 -21.14 -10.22 4.61
CA GLU A 297 -20.93 -9.92 3.19
C GLU A 297 -22.22 -9.39 2.58
N PHE A 298 -22.16 -8.22 1.94
CA PHE A 298 -23.31 -7.63 1.23
C PHE A 298 -23.05 -7.40 -0.27
N ALA A 299 -21.80 -7.43 -0.71
CA ALA A 299 -21.43 -7.33 -2.11
C ALA A 299 -20.07 -8.00 -2.38
N ARG A 300 -19.91 -8.54 -3.59
CA ARG A 300 -18.66 -9.13 -4.08
C ARG A 300 -18.41 -8.69 -5.50
N ASN A 301 -17.29 -8.04 -5.73
CA ASN A 301 -16.93 -7.52 -7.04
C ASN A 301 -15.82 -8.37 -7.65
N SER A 302 -16.02 -8.77 -8.91
CA SER A 302 -14.99 -9.42 -9.72
C SER A 302 -14.09 -8.38 -10.37
N ILE A 303 -12.78 -8.52 -10.20
CA ILE A 303 -11.75 -7.63 -10.74
C ILE A 303 -10.93 -8.41 -11.77
N PRO A 304 -11.05 -8.08 -13.07
CA PRO A 304 -10.28 -8.76 -14.09
C PRO A 304 -8.79 -8.42 -13.99
N TYR A 305 -7.96 -9.40 -14.31
CA TYR A 305 -6.52 -9.26 -14.37
C TYR A 305 -6.02 -9.15 -15.82
N PHE A 306 -5.30 -8.07 -16.10
CA PHE A 306 -4.60 -7.88 -17.37
C PHE A 306 -3.12 -7.59 -17.10
N TYR A 307 -2.25 -8.53 -17.49
CA TYR A 307 -0.81 -8.47 -17.19
C TYR A 307 -0.17 -7.14 -17.64
N HIS A 308 -0.30 -6.78 -18.91
CA HIS A 308 0.36 -5.60 -19.46
C HIS A 308 -0.15 -4.30 -18.84
N SER A 309 -1.47 -4.17 -18.63
CA SER A 309 -2.08 -2.99 -18.01
C SER A 309 -1.66 -2.84 -16.54
N THR A 310 -1.66 -3.96 -15.79
CA THR A 310 -1.23 -3.98 -14.38
C THR A 310 0.25 -3.59 -14.28
N LEU A 311 1.11 -4.23 -15.08
CA LEU A 311 2.55 -3.95 -15.08
C LEU A 311 2.85 -2.51 -15.52
N TYR A 312 2.14 -1.99 -16.52
CA TYR A 312 2.24 -0.59 -16.92
C TYR A 312 1.91 0.35 -15.75
N THR A 313 0.77 0.11 -15.08
CA THR A 313 0.33 0.92 -13.94
C THR A 313 1.35 0.84 -12.80
N VAL A 314 1.84 -0.35 -12.44
CA VAL A 314 2.89 -0.50 -11.43
C VAL A 314 4.16 0.26 -11.81
N ASN A 315 4.60 0.19 -13.07
CA ASN A 315 5.78 0.93 -13.53
C ASN A 315 5.57 2.44 -13.49
N PHE A 316 4.40 2.93 -13.91
CA PHE A 316 4.04 4.35 -13.80
C PHE A 316 4.06 4.82 -12.34
N LEU A 317 3.51 4.03 -11.43
CA LEU A 317 3.56 4.32 -10.00
C LEU A 317 4.99 4.33 -9.45
N LEU A 318 5.87 3.46 -9.94
CA LEU A 318 7.30 3.43 -9.57
C LEU A 318 8.09 4.62 -10.13
N ASP A 319 7.64 5.28 -11.20
CA ASP A 319 8.31 6.47 -11.72
C ASP A 319 8.31 7.63 -10.71
N TYR A 320 7.28 7.73 -9.87
CA TYR A 320 7.27 8.69 -8.75
C TYR A 320 8.36 8.33 -7.75
N TRP A 321 8.47 7.06 -7.35
CA TRP A 321 9.47 6.63 -6.38
C TRP A 321 10.91 6.81 -6.88
N ASP A 322 11.13 6.66 -8.18
CA ASP A 322 12.40 6.93 -8.86
C ASP A 322 12.68 8.44 -9.05
N GLY A 323 11.73 9.33 -8.75
CA GLY A 323 11.87 10.77 -8.96
C GLY A 323 11.79 11.19 -10.43
N LYS A 324 11.28 10.32 -11.31
CA LYS A 324 11.08 10.61 -12.75
C LYS A 324 9.85 11.48 -13.00
N ARG A 325 8.94 11.56 -12.03
CA ARG A 325 7.76 12.42 -12.02
C ARG A 325 7.55 12.99 -10.63
N CYS A 326 6.93 14.17 -10.56
CA CYS A 326 6.46 14.74 -9.32
C CYS A 326 5.18 14.03 -8.86
N SER A 327 4.76 14.27 -7.61
CA SER A 327 3.40 13.92 -7.18
C SER A 327 2.37 14.66 -8.03
N ASP A 328 1.28 13.99 -8.38
CA ASP A 328 0.11 14.61 -8.96
C ASP A 328 -1.00 14.90 -7.93
N VAL A 329 -1.88 15.82 -8.32
CA VAL A 329 -3.10 16.13 -7.56
C VAL A 329 -4.27 15.32 -8.10
N VAL A 330 -5.38 15.30 -7.37
CA VAL A 330 -6.58 14.60 -7.85
C VAL A 330 -7.15 15.32 -9.09
N ASP A 331 -7.66 14.55 -10.04
CA ASP A 331 -8.38 15.07 -11.21
C ASP A 331 -9.59 15.92 -10.82
N ASN A 332 -10.06 16.75 -11.76
CA ASN A 332 -11.25 17.58 -11.59
C ASN A 332 -12.50 16.78 -11.15
N SER A 333 -12.65 15.55 -11.66
CA SER A 333 -13.75 14.64 -11.29
C SER A 333 -13.65 14.10 -9.85
N ASP A 334 -12.45 14.15 -9.26
CA ASP A 334 -12.13 13.62 -7.95
C ASP A 334 -11.78 14.71 -6.91
N LYS A 335 -11.94 16.00 -7.24
CA LYS A 335 -11.74 17.14 -6.30
C LYS A 335 -12.47 16.96 -4.97
N TRP A 336 -13.62 16.27 -4.98
CA TRP A 336 -14.40 15.97 -3.78
C TRP A 336 -13.60 15.22 -2.71
N LYS A 337 -12.57 14.44 -3.08
CA LYS A 337 -11.67 13.74 -2.15
C LYS A 337 -10.98 14.71 -1.19
N CYS A 338 -10.65 15.92 -1.64
CA CYS A 338 -9.98 16.92 -0.83
C CYS A 338 -10.83 17.38 0.37
N LYS A 339 -12.16 17.30 0.28
CA LYS A 339 -13.07 17.59 1.41
C LYS A 339 -12.90 16.61 2.58
N PHE A 340 -12.28 15.47 2.33
CA PHE A 340 -11.98 14.43 3.32
C PHE A 340 -10.47 14.32 3.61
N CYS A 341 -9.65 15.24 3.10
CA CYS A 341 -8.21 15.23 3.29
C CYS A 341 -7.82 16.10 4.49
N ASP A 342 -7.14 15.52 5.49
CA ASP A 342 -6.68 16.27 6.67
C ASP A 342 -5.63 17.34 6.33
N PHE A 343 -5.00 17.21 5.17
CA PHE A 343 -4.02 18.16 4.68
C PHE A 343 -4.60 19.28 3.82
N VAL A 344 -5.93 19.31 3.60
CA VAL A 344 -6.57 20.26 2.66
C VAL A 344 -6.12 21.71 2.90
N LYS A 345 -6.03 22.14 4.16
CA LYS A 345 -5.61 23.51 4.55
C LYS A 345 -4.16 23.84 4.22
N ASN A 346 -3.29 22.83 4.16
CA ASN A 346 -1.84 22.98 3.95
C ASN A 346 -1.40 22.43 2.59
N CYS A 347 -2.35 21.99 1.76
CA CYS A 347 -2.09 21.42 0.45
C CYS A 347 -2.00 22.57 -0.56
N VAL A 348 -0.79 23.03 -0.85
CA VAL A 348 -0.54 24.17 -1.76
C VAL A 348 -1.12 23.93 -3.17
N ARG A 349 -1.19 22.67 -3.60
CA ARG A 349 -1.75 22.26 -4.89
C ARG A 349 -3.18 21.72 -4.75
N CYS A 350 -3.96 22.20 -3.78
CA CYS A 350 -5.34 21.76 -3.58
C CYS A 350 -6.24 22.22 -4.75
N PRO A 351 -6.92 21.31 -5.46
CA PRO A 351 -7.74 21.70 -6.60
C PRO A 351 -9.13 22.23 -6.20
N LEU A 352 -9.48 22.32 -4.91
CA LEU A 352 -10.75 22.92 -4.46
C LEU A 352 -10.78 24.44 -4.59
N ASP A 353 -9.61 25.07 -4.55
CA ASP A 353 -9.44 26.54 -4.61
C ASP A 353 -9.10 27.02 -6.04
N ALA A 354 -9.13 26.10 -7.02
CA ALA A 354 -8.83 26.32 -8.44
C ALA A 354 -10.06 26.20 -9.32
#